data_AF-A0A7V8E5G3-F1
#
_entry.id   AF-A0A7V8E5G3-F1
#
_cell.length_a   1.000
_cell.length_b   1.000
_cell.length_c   1.000
_cell.angle_alpha   90.00
_cell.angle_beta   90.00
_cell.angle_gamma   90.00
#
_symmetry.space_group_name_H-M   'P 1'
#
loop_
_entity.id
_entity.type
_entity.pdbx_description
1 polymer ?
#
loop_
_entity_poly.entity_id
_entity_poly.type
_entity_poly.pdbx_seq_one_letter_code
_entity_poly.pdbx_strand_id
1 'polypeptide(L)'
;AWYERLAELAREQVGCIAGDAAGLADLVERKRAVMGELERLAAAAPGLREEWESIRGSLSRGEAEPVEAELESTAKVLEAVMKSEEEARRLAEAARGAVSEEMKAAAEGKRAAAAYGRAAESKPRFVDRSE
;
A
#
# COMPACT_ATOMS: atom_id res chain seq x y z
N ALA A 1 9.00 0.07 -19.78
CA ALA A 1 9.41 1.30 -19.06
C ALA A 1 8.50 1.67 -17.88
N TRP A 2 7.28 2.18 -18.09
CA TRP A 2 6.43 2.69 -16.98
C TRP A 2 5.93 1.60 -16.03
N TYR A 3 5.50 0.47 -16.57
CA TYR A 3 5.04 -0.66 -15.75
C TYR A 3 6.17 -1.30 -14.93
N GLU A 4 7.38 -1.36 -15.48
CA GLU A 4 8.57 -1.84 -14.75
C GLU A 4 8.94 -0.90 -13.61
N ARG A 5 8.83 0.42 -13.85
CA ARG A 5 9.02 1.45 -12.83
C ARG A 5 8.00 1.32 -11.69
N LEU A 6 6.75 1.05 -12.04
CA LEU A 6 5.69 0.82 -11.05
C LEU A 6 5.94 -0.47 -10.24
N ALA A 7 6.42 -1.54 -10.88
CA ALA A 7 6.78 -2.79 -10.22
C ALA A 7 8.02 -2.67 -9.33
N GLU A 8 8.96 -1.80 -9.66
CA GLU A 8 10.10 -1.44 -8.81
C GLU A 8 9.63 -0.68 -7.56
N LEU A 9 8.82 0.37 -7.74
CA LEU A 9 8.24 1.15 -6.64
C LEU A 9 7.38 0.29 -5.71
N ALA A 10 6.62 -0.67 -6.24
CA ALA A 10 5.79 -1.55 -5.43
C ALA A 10 6.64 -2.48 -4.54
N ARG A 11 7.79 -2.94 -5.01
CA ARG A 11 8.76 -3.69 -4.19
C ARG A 11 9.42 -2.83 -3.13
N GLU A 12 9.80 -1.60 -3.48
CA GLU A 12 10.34 -0.63 -2.53
C GLU A 12 9.33 -0.32 -1.40
N GLN A 13 8.02 -0.27 -1.71
CA GLN A 13 6.97 -0.02 -0.73
C GLN A 13 6.90 -1.09 0.35
N VAL A 14 7.02 -2.36 -0.03
CA VAL A 14 7.05 -3.50 0.90
C VAL A 14 8.22 -3.35 1.87
N GLY A 15 9.37 -2.88 1.40
CA GLY A 15 10.54 -2.58 2.23
C GLY A 15 10.32 -1.39 3.18
N CYS A 16 9.72 -0.30 2.70
CA CYS A 16 9.49 0.91 3.52
C CYS A 16 8.44 0.71 4.62
N ILE A 17 7.40 -0.09 4.36
CA ILE A 17 6.36 -0.42 5.37
C ILE A 17 6.99 -1.11 6.60
N ALA A 18 8.13 -1.76 6.45
CA ALA A 18 8.82 -2.47 7.54
C ALA A 18 9.67 -1.56 8.46
N GLY A 19 9.89 -0.27 8.16
CA GLY A 19 10.74 0.55 9.04
C GLY A 19 11.02 2.02 8.69
N ASP A 20 10.50 2.58 7.59
CA ASP A 20 10.76 3.99 7.22
C ASP A 20 9.49 4.72 6.75
N ALA A 21 8.86 5.42 7.70
CA ALA A 21 7.65 6.21 7.46
C ALA A 21 7.88 7.45 6.57
N ALA A 22 9.10 7.99 6.53
CA ALA A 22 9.43 9.14 5.69
C ALA A 22 9.63 8.71 4.23
N GLY A 23 10.30 7.58 4.00
CA GLY A 23 10.44 6.98 2.68
C GLY A 23 9.11 6.53 2.06
N LEU A 24 8.13 6.13 2.89
CA LEU A 24 6.81 5.72 2.43
C LEU A 24 6.02 6.85 1.75
N ALA A 25 6.10 8.07 2.28
CA ALA A 25 5.36 9.22 1.72
C ALA A 25 5.88 9.63 0.33
N ASP A 26 7.21 9.71 0.18
CA ASP A 26 7.85 9.98 -1.12
C ASP A 26 7.53 8.89 -2.14
N LEU A 27 7.53 7.63 -1.70
CA LEU A 27 7.21 6.50 -2.55
C LEU A 27 5.75 6.51 -3.02
N VAL A 28 4.81 6.90 -2.16
CA VAL A 28 3.39 7.06 -2.54
C VAL A 28 3.22 8.17 -3.57
N GLU A 29 3.90 9.30 -3.43
CA GLU A 29 3.84 10.39 -4.42
C GLU A 29 4.44 9.97 -5.77
N ARG A 30 5.59 9.27 -5.76
CA ARG A 30 6.19 8.69 -6.96
C ARG A 30 5.24 7.70 -7.64
N LYS A 31 4.51 6.87 -6.88
CA LYS A 31 3.47 5.98 -7.42
C LYS A 31 2.31 6.75 -8.04
N ARG A 32 1.80 7.80 -7.38
CA ARG A 32 0.71 8.64 -7.91
C ARG A 32 1.07 9.27 -9.25
N ALA A 33 2.31 9.75 -9.40
CA ALA A 33 2.79 10.31 -10.66
C ALA A 33 2.75 9.28 -11.79
N VAL A 34 3.25 8.05 -11.55
CA VAL A 34 3.23 6.98 -12.56
C VAL A 34 1.80 6.53 -12.87
N MET A 35 0.91 6.43 -11.87
CA MET A 35 -0.50 6.11 -12.12
C MET A 35 -1.19 7.18 -12.98
N GLY A 36 -0.92 8.47 -12.75
CA GLY A 36 -1.47 9.54 -13.57
C GLY A 36 -0.96 9.54 -15.02
N GLU A 37 0.22 8.99 -15.27
CA GLU A 37 0.71 8.73 -16.64
C GLU A 37 0.06 7.51 -17.28
N LEU A 38 -0.15 6.46 -16.50
CA LEU A 38 -0.87 5.27 -16.96
C LEU A 38 -2.33 5.57 -17.29
N GLU A 39 -3.02 6.40 -16.51
CA GLU A 39 -4.38 6.85 -16.80
C GLU A 39 -4.45 7.64 -18.11
N ARG A 40 -3.46 8.52 -18.37
CA ARG A 40 -3.36 9.24 -19.64
C ARG A 40 -3.14 8.29 -20.82
N LEU A 41 -2.28 7.28 -20.66
CA LEU A 41 -2.06 6.23 -21.65
C LEU A 41 -3.32 5.38 -21.88
N ALA A 42 -4.01 5.01 -20.81
CA ALA A 42 -5.25 4.24 -20.87
C ALA A 42 -6.37 5.02 -21.57
N ALA A 43 -6.41 6.34 -21.44
CA ALA A 43 -7.35 7.18 -22.17
C ALA A 43 -7.06 7.22 -23.69
N ALA A 44 -5.81 7.07 -24.10
CA ALA A 44 -5.42 7.00 -25.51
C ALA A 44 -5.54 5.59 -26.12
N ALA A 45 -5.58 4.55 -25.28
CA ALA A 45 -5.56 3.16 -25.69
C ALA A 45 -6.74 2.71 -26.58
N PRO A 46 -8.00 3.17 -26.40
CA PRO A 46 -9.11 2.76 -27.26
C PRO A 46 -8.89 3.09 -28.74
N GLY A 47 -8.43 4.30 -29.05
CA GLY A 47 -8.16 4.72 -30.43
C GLY A 47 -7.02 3.92 -31.06
N LEU A 48 -5.93 3.70 -30.32
CA LEU A 48 -4.81 2.87 -30.77
C LEU A 48 -5.22 1.41 -30.99
N ARG A 49 -6.16 0.88 -30.19
CA ARG A 49 -6.67 -0.48 -30.33
C ARG A 49 -7.53 -0.61 -31.59
N GLU A 50 -8.40 0.35 -31.85
CA GLU A 50 -9.21 0.38 -33.07
C GLU A 50 -8.32 0.48 -34.32
N GLU A 51 -7.31 1.35 -34.29
CA GLU A 51 -6.32 1.47 -35.35
C GLU A 51 -5.59 0.14 -35.56
N TRP A 52 -5.06 -0.47 -34.50
CA TRP A 52 -4.38 -1.77 -34.57
C TRP A 52 -5.25 -2.88 -35.16
N GLU A 53 -6.49 -3.03 -34.68
CA GLU A 53 -7.43 -4.03 -35.20
C GLU A 53 -7.78 -3.80 -36.67
N SER A 54 -7.75 -2.54 -37.14
CA SER A 54 -7.98 -2.22 -38.54
C SER A 54 -6.82 -2.62 -39.47
N ILE A 55 -5.58 -2.56 -38.98
CA ILE A 55 -4.38 -2.87 -39.78
C ILE A 55 -3.87 -4.30 -39.60
N ARG A 56 -4.11 -4.95 -38.45
CA ARG A 56 -3.56 -6.28 -38.14
C ARG A 56 -3.93 -7.35 -39.16
N GLY A 57 -5.13 -7.26 -39.75
CA GLY A 57 -5.61 -8.22 -40.75
C GLY A 57 -4.88 -8.12 -42.10
N SER A 58 -4.16 -7.01 -42.31
CA SER A 58 -3.35 -6.74 -43.51
C SER A 58 -1.87 -7.03 -43.34
N LEU A 59 -1.41 -7.27 -42.10
CA LEU A 59 -0.02 -7.57 -41.78
C LEU A 59 0.28 -9.06 -41.91
N SER A 60 1.50 -9.39 -42.34
CA SER A 60 1.98 -10.76 -42.25
C SER A 60 2.24 -11.16 -40.79
N ARG A 61 2.27 -12.47 -40.53
CA ARG A 61 2.48 -12.98 -39.16
C ARG A 61 3.77 -12.46 -38.52
N GLY A 62 4.86 -12.34 -39.29
CA GLY A 62 6.14 -11.83 -38.78
C GLY A 62 6.13 -10.34 -38.46
N GLU A 63 5.21 -9.56 -39.03
CA GLU A 63 5.05 -8.13 -38.75
C GLU A 63 4.12 -7.89 -37.54
N ALA A 64 3.16 -8.80 -37.31
CA ALA A 64 2.24 -8.70 -36.17
C ALA A 64 2.83 -9.23 -34.86
N GLU A 65 3.69 -10.25 -34.92
CA GLU A 65 4.25 -10.96 -33.77
C GLU A 65 4.97 -10.04 -32.75
N PRO A 66 5.77 -9.03 -33.15
CA PRO A 66 6.42 -8.12 -32.19
C PRO A 66 5.42 -7.28 -31.39
N VAL A 67 4.33 -6.84 -32.03
CA VAL A 67 3.30 -6.04 -31.37
C VAL A 67 2.52 -6.90 -30.39
N GLU A 68 2.17 -8.13 -30.77
CA GLU A 68 1.50 -9.09 -29.89
C GLU A 68 2.38 -9.47 -28.69
N ALA A 69 3.69 -9.68 -28.90
CA ALA A 69 4.64 -9.95 -27.83
C ALA A 69 4.77 -8.78 -26.84
N GLU A 70 4.78 -7.54 -27.33
CA GLU A 70 4.84 -6.35 -26.46
C GLU A 70 3.54 -6.16 -25.65
N LEU A 71 2.39 -6.45 -26.26
CA LEU A 71 1.10 -6.46 -25.55
C LEU A 71 1.06 -7.52 -24.45
N GLU A 72 1.56 -8.73 -24.73
CA GLU A 72 1.63 -9.80 -23.75
C GLU A 72 2.61 -9.46 -22.61
N SER A 73 3.78 -8.89 -22.94
CA SER A 73 4.75 -8.40 -21.97
C SER A 73 4.12 -7.35 -21.05
N THR A 74 3.41 -6.37 -21.63
CA THR A 74 2.70 -5.34 -20.88
C THR A 74 1.65 -5.92 -19.92
N ALA A 75 0.87 -6.91 -20.39
CA ALA A 75 -0.11 -7.60 -19.56
C ALA A 75 0.53 -8.32 -18.36
N LYS A 76 1.67 -8.97 -18.56
CA LYS A 76 2.41 -9.64 -17.47
C LYS A 76 2.92 -8.65 -16.43
N VAL A 77 3.44 -7.50 -16.84
CA VAL A 77 3.92 -6.50 -15.88
C VAL A 77 2.75 -5.88 -15.11
N LEU A 78 1.62 -5.62 -15.77
CA LEU A 78 0.38 -5.18 -15.10
C LEU A 78 -0.08 -6.16 -14.03
N GLU A 79 -0.09 -7.46 -14.33
CA GLU A 79 -0.46 -8.49 -13.37
C GLU A 79 0.48 -8.51 -12.16
N ALA A 80 1.79 -8.37 -12.39
CA ALA A 80 2.80 -8.31 -11.34
C ALA A 80 2.61 -7.08 -10.43
N VAL A 81 2.30 -5.93 -11.02
CA VAL A 81 1.94 -4.71 -10.27
C VAL A 81 0.72 -4.96 -9.40
N MET A 82 -0.38 -5.48 -9.95
CA MET A 82 -1.62 -5.71 -9.20
C MET A 82 -1.40 -6.63 -7.99
N LYS A 83 -0.61 -7.71 -8.18
CA LYS A 83 -0.23 -8.61 -7.08
C LYS A 83 0.56 -7.90 -5.99
N SER A 84 1.52 -7.05 -6.36
CA SER A 84 2.34 -6.31 -5.40
C SER A 84 1.53 -5.24 -4.66
N GLU A 85 0.56 -4.59 -5.30
CA GLU A 85 -0.34 -3.64 -4.63
C GLU A 85 -1.26 -4.33 -3.61
N GLU A 86 -1.81 -5.49 -3.97
CA GLU A 86 -2.64 -6.30 -3.06
C GLU A 86 -1.83 -6.73 -1.83
N GLU A 87 -0.58 -7.13 -2.01
CA GLU A 87 0.34 -7.47 -0.91
C GLU A 87 0.66 -6.24 -0.03
N ALA A 88 1.02 -5.12 -0.64
CA ALA A 88 1.28 -3.88 0.07
C ALA A 88 0.06 -3.41 0.88
N ARG A 89 -1.15 -3.56 0.33
CA ARG A 89 -2.40 -3.27 1.03
C ARG A 89 -2.59 -4.17 2.25
N ARG A 90 -2.39 -5.48 2.12
CA ARG A 90 -2.50 -6.43 3.25
C ARG A 90 -1.50 -6.10 4.35
N LEU A 91 -0.26 -5.78 3.99
CA LEU A 91 0.78 -5.40 4.95
C LEU A 91 0.43 -4.09 5.67
N ALA A 92 -0.07 -3.09 4.94
CA ALA A 92 -0.50 -1.82 5.53
C ALA A 92 -1.69 -1.99 6.48
N GLU A 93 -2.67 -2.84 6.12
CA GLU A 93 -3.81 -3.17 6.99
C GLU A 93 -3.35 -3.89 8.26
N ALA A 94 -2.43 -4.85 8.14
CA ALA A 94 -1.86 -5.56 9.29
C ALA A 94 -1.06 -4.62 10.22
N ALA A 95 -0.21 -3.76 9.66
CA ALA A 95 0.56 -2.77 10.42
C ALA A 95 -0.36 -1.80 11.17
N ARG A 96 -1.43 -1.32 10.52
CA ARG A 96 -2.45 -0.47 11.16
C ARG A 96 -3.14 -1.20 12.32
N GLY A 97 -3.44 -2.49 12.16
CA GLY A 97 -4.00 -3.32 13.22
C GLY A 97 -3.08 -3.40 14.44
N ALA A 98 -1.80 -3.71 14.22
CA ALA A 98 -0.79 -3.79 15.28
C ALA A 98 -0.64 -2.47 16.05
N VAL A 99 -0.50 -1.35 15.35
CA VAL A 99 -0.40 -0.01 15.97
C VAL A 99 -1.66 0.33 16.77
N SER A 100 -2.84 -0.03 16.27
CA SER A 100 -4.10 0.20 17.00
C SER A 100 -4.16 -0.61 18.31
N GLU A 101 -3.68 -1.85 18.33
CA GLU A 101 -3.64 -2.67 19.54
C GLU A 101 -2.59 -2.15 20.54
N GLU A 102 -1.41 -1.73 20.08
CA GLU A 102 -0.41 -1.08 20.93
C GLU A 102 -0.95 0.20 21.59
N MET A 103 -1.69 1.02 20.83
CA MET A 103 -2.31 2.24 21.37
C MET A 103 -3.36 1.95 22.44
N LYS A 104 -4.17 0.89 22.26
CA LYS A 104 -5.12 0.43 23.28
C LYS A 104 -4.41 -0.03 24.54
N ALA A 105 -3.40 -0.90 24.39
CA ALA A 105 -2.63 -1.42 25.52
C ALA A 105 -1.94 -0.29 26.31
N ALA A 106 -1.37 0.70 25.62
CA ALA A 106 -0.76 1.86 26.24
C ALA A 106 -1.80 2.75 26.98
N ALA A 107 -2.99 2.92 26.41
CA ALA A 107 -4.07 3.67 27.05
C ALA A 107 -4.61 2.96 28.31
N GLU A 108 -4.74 1.64 28.27
CA GLU A 108 -5.14 0.82 29.43
C GLU A 108 -4.08 0.85 30.53
N GLY A 109 -2.80 0.73 30.18
CA GLY A 109 -1.69 0.86 31.13
C GLY A 109 -1.67 2.22 31.84
N LYS A 110 -1.91 3.32 31.11
CA LYS A 110 -2.04 4.67 31.72
C LYS A 110 -3.23 4.76 32.68
N ARG A 111 -4.38 4.17 32.33
CA ARG A 111 -5.56 4.14 33.21
C ARG A 111 -5.32 3.30 34.47
N ALA A 112 -4.66 2.16 34.35
CA ALA A 112 -4.29 1.32 35.48
C ALA A 112 -3.32 2.07 36.43
N ALA A 113 -2.27 2.69 35.89
CA ALA A 113 -1.33 3.49 36.67
C ALA A 113 -2.00 4.66 37.40
N ALA A 114 -2.96 5.35 36.75
CA ALA A 114 -3.72 6.43 37.37
C ALA A 114 -4.65 5.94 38.50
N ALA A 115 -5.25 4.75 38.37
CA ALA A 115 -6.11 4.15 39.38
C ALA A 115 -5.31 3.76 40.65
N TYR A 116 -4.13 3.16 40.49
CA TYR A 116 -3.25 2.83 41.62
C TYR A 116 -2.63 4.07 42.27
N GLY A 117 -2.28 5.10 41.48
CA GLY A 117 -1.79 6.39 42.01
C GLY A 117 -2.80 7.08 42.93
N ARG A 118 -4.09 7.09 42.55
CA ARG A 118 -5.17 7.62 43.42
C ARG A 118 -5.44 6.77 44.65
N ALA A 119 -5.35 5.44 44.54
CA ALA A 119 -5.57 4.54 45.68
C ALA A 119 -4.48 4.72 46.75
N ALA A 120 -3.23 4.98 46.35
CA ALA A 120 -2.11 5.22 47.26
C ALA A 120 -2.22 6.55 48.04
N GLU A 121 -2.88 7.58 47.49
CA GLU A 121 -3.14 8.84 48.20
C GLU A 121 -4.30 8.75 49.20
N SER A 122 -5.18 7.74 49.09
CA SER A 122 -6.24 7.51 50.07
C SER A 122 -5.68 6.80 51.30
N LYS A 123 -5.03 7.55 52.20
CA LYS A 123 -4.70 7.07 53.55
C LYS A 123 -5.99 6.58 54.23
N PRO A 124 -6.11 5.31 54.64
CA PRO A 124 -7.23 4.88 55.45
C PRO A 124 -7.14 5.60 56.80
N ARG A 125 -8.09 6.51 57.06
CA ARG A 125 -8.33 7.01 58.42
C ARG A 125 -8.89 5.84 59.22
N PHE A 126 -8.01 5.14 59.94
CA PHE A 126 -8.41 4.27 61.02
C PHE A 126 -9.12 5.14 62.06
N VAL A 127 -10.44 5.03 62.10
CA VAL A 127 -11.24 5.57 63.19
C VAL A 127 -11.15 4.52 64.28
N ASP A 128 -10.26 4.74 65.26
CA ASP A 128 -10.24 3.94 66.48
C ASP A 128 -11.60 4.10 67.16
N ARG A 129 -12.38 3.02 67.18
CA ARG A 129 -13.55 2.90 68.06
C ARG A 129 -13.02 2.59 69.45
N SER A 130 -13.10 3.59 70.31
CA SER A 130 -13.02 3.41 71.76
C SER A 130 -14.41 3.08 72.27
N GLU A 131 -14.57 1.86 72.80
CA GLU A 131 -15.54 1.52 73.85
C GLU A 131 -14.83 0.65 74.89
#